data_AF-A0A953DK77-F1
#
_entry.id   AF-A0A953DK77-F1
#
_cell.length_a   1.000
_cell.length_b   1.000
_cell.length_c   1.000
_cell.angle_alpha   90.00
_cell.angle_beta   90.00
_cell.angle_gamma   90.00
#
_symmetry.space_group_name_H-M   'P 1'
#
loop_
_entity.id
_entity.type
_entity.pdbx_description
1 polymer ?
#
loop_
_entity_poly.entity_id
_entity_poly.type
_entity_poly.pdbx_seq_one_letter_code
_entity_poly.pdbx_strand_id
1 'polypeptide(L)'
;MEDIRFERHFRTPYSEGYYIMQGNSLQNSTRLGTIDIHFTTTAVHGTLILERELEEAELTKLIEQIDEDLVLSADMPRDDFLVSVYVGRDVGFYSDEYFAGEGERGADLSDEDEV
;
A
#
# COMPACT_ATOMS: atom_id res chain seq x y z
N MET A 1 -18.36 -2.99 -12.00
CA MET A 1 -17.28 -2.36 -11.22
C MET A 1 -16.46 -1.55 -12.18
N GLU A 2 -16.06 -0.35 -11.77
CA GLU A 2 -15.05 0.41 -12.49
C GLU A 2 -13.74 -0.40 -12.56
N ASP A 3 -12.90 -0.12 -13.55
CA ASP A 3 -11.66 -0.85 -13.73
C ASP A 3 -10.74 -0.69 -12.51
N ILE A 4 -10.25 -1.82 -11.98
CA ILE A 4 -9.26 -1.87 -10.91
C ILE A 4 -7.87 -2.00 -11.53
N ARG A 5 -6.93 -1.18 -11.04
CA ARG A 5 -5.52 -1.23 -11.41
C ARG A 5 -4.67 -1.34 -10.16
N PHE A 6 -3.69 -2.24 -10.19
CA PHE A 6 -2.67 -2.37 -9.16
C PHE A 6 -1.40 -1.61 -9.55
N GLU A 7 -0.99 -0.65 -8.71
CA GLU A 7 0.24 0.10 -8.88
C GLU A 7 1.26 -0.35 -7.84
N ARG A 8 2.32 -1.02 -8.29
CA ARG A 8 3.37 -1.53 -7.41
C ARG A 8 4.19 -0.37 -6.83
N HIS A 9 4.26 -0.26 -5.51
CA HIS A 9 5.07 0.74 -4.82
C HIS A 9 6.44 0.18 -4.41
N PHE A 10 6.51 -1.06 -3.94
CA PHE A 10 7.78 -1.71 -3.61
C PHE A 10 7.74 -3.20 -3.96
N ARG A 11 8.93 -3.78 -4.14
CA ARG A 11 9.14 -5.21 -4.31
C ARG A 11 10.44 -5.62 -3.65
N THR A 12 10.35 -6.71 -2.91
CA THR A 12 11.48 -7.44 -2.34
C THR A 12 11.40 -8.89 -2.83
N PRO A 13 12.38 -9.75 -2.50
CA PRO A 13 12.30 -11.16 -2.84
C PRO A 13 11.11 -11.91 -2.22
N TYR A 14 10.55 -11.41 -1.11
CA TYR A 14 9.52 -12.12 -0.33
C TYR A 14 8.26 -11.28 -0.04
N SER A 15 8.24 -10.02 -0.44
CA SER A 15 7.13 -9.12 -0.18
C SER A 15 6.95 -8.10 -1.28
N GLU A 16 5.70 -7.74 -1.55
CA GLU A 16 5.31 -6.72 -2.52
C GLU A 16 4.20 -5.85 -1.95
N GLY A 17 4.22 -4.56 -2.28
CA GLY A 17 3.19 -3.61 -1.86
C GLY A 17 2.58 -2.91 -3.07
N TYR A 18 1.25 -2.82 -3.09
CA TYR A 18 0.48 -2.24 -4.20
C TYR A 18 -0.55 -1.24 -3.72
N TYR A 19 -0.65 -0.13 -4.43
CA TYR A 19 -1.82 0.73 -4.36
C TYR A 19 -2.91 0.20 -5.29
N ILE A 20 -4.14 0.18 -4.78
CA ILE A 20 -5.32 -0.25 -5.52
C ILE A 20 -6.00 1.01 -6.01
N MET A 21 -6.00 1.21 -7.33
CA MET A 21 -6.61 2.35 -7.99
C MET A 21 -7.92 1.91 -8.65
N GLN A 22 -8.99 2.68 -8.47
CA GLN A 22 -10.29 2.44 -9.06
C GLN A 22 -10.61 3.57 -10.06
N GLY A 23 -10.95 3.22 -11.29
CA GLY A 23 -11.39 4.18 -12.30
C GLY A 23 -11.06 3.78 -13.74
N ASN A 24 -11.86 4.28 -14.67
CA ASN A 24 -11.82 3.95 -16.11
C ASN A 24 -10.81 4.77 -16.94
N SER A 25 -10.11 5.72 -16.32
CA SER A 25 -9.09 6.56 -16.98
C SER A 25 -8.07 7.06 -15.96
N LEU A 26 -6.82 7.27 -16.42
CA LEU A 26 -5.74 7.87 -15.62
C LEU A 26 -6.12 9.21 -14.99
N GLN A 27 -7.08 9.94 -15.58
CA GLN A 27 -7.52 11.25 -15.08
C GLN A 27 -8.64 11.17 -14.02
N ASN A 28 -9.33 10.03 -13.88
CA ASN A 28 -10.39 9.80 -12.89
C ASN A 28 -10.13 8.50 -12.11
N SER A 29 -8.85 8.23 -11.79
CA SER A 29 -8.49 7.11 -10.91
C SER A 29 -8.43 7.61 -9.47
N THR A 30 -9.23 7.04 -8.58
CA THR A 30 -9.15 7.28 -7.13
C THR A 30 -8.46 6.11 -6.46
N ARG A 31 -7.81 6.37 -5.32
CA ARG A 31 -7.25 5.29 -4.50
C ARG A 31 -8.39 4.61 -3.75
N LEU A 32 -8.44 3.29 -3.85
CA LEU A 32 -9.36 2.44 -3.12
C LEU A 32 -8.72 1.88 -1.85
N GLY A 33 -7.41 1.65 -1.87
CA GLY A 33 -6.67 1.11 -0.74
C GLY A 33 -5.25 0.71 -1.07
N THR A 34 -4.66 -0.10 -0.19
CA THR A 34 -3.34 -0.71 -0.36
C THR A 34 -3.40 -2.19 -0.01
N ILE A 35 -2.57 -2.99 -0.66
CA ILE A 35 -2.33 -4.37 -0.27
C ILE A 35 -0.84 -4.64 -0.12
N ASP A 36 -0.48 -5.25 1.01
CA ASP A 36 0.84 -5.81 1.26
C ASP A 36 0.79 -7.33 1.17
N ILE A 37 1.56 -7.90 0.25
CA ILE A 37 1.64 -9.33 -0.02
C ILE A 37 2.97 -9.84 0.52
N HIS A 38 2.91 -10.93 1.27
CA HIS A 38 4.07 -11.62 1.85
C HIS A 38 4.06 -13.07 1.39
N PHE A 39 5.08 -13.43 0.62
CA PHE A 39 5.27 -14.76 0.09
C PHE A 39 6.09 -15.60 1.07
N THR A 40 5.52 -16.74 1.47
CA THR A 40 6.23 -17.75 2.28
C THR A 40 6.43 -19.02 1.46
N THR A 41 6.94 -20.07 2.08
CA THR A 41 7.17 -21.36 1.42
C THR A 41 5.91 -22.14 1.08
N THR A 42 4.79 -21.90 1.78
CA THR A 42 3.56 -22.71 1.67
C THR A 42 2.31 -21.86 1.50
N ALA A 43 2.29 -20.64 2.03
CA ALA A 43 1.14 -19.75 1.96
C ALA A 43 1.56 -18.33 1.56
N VAL A 44 0.62 -17.60 0.96
CA VAL A 44 0.75 -16.17 0.68
C VAL A 44 -0.16 -15.41 1.62
N HIS A 45 0.39 -14.41 2.31
CA HIS A 45 -0.35 -13.58 3.24
C HIS A 45 -0.59 -12.19 2.64
N GLY A 46 -1.85 -11.78 2.53
CA GLY A 46 -2.26 -10.45 2.11
C GLY A 46 -2.83 -9.63 3.27
N THR A 47 -2.33 -8.41 3.46
CA THR A 47 -2.98 -7.40 4.30
C THR A 47 -3.59 -6.35 3.40
N LEU A 48 -4.93 -6.34 3.30
CA LEU A 48 -5.70 -5.40 2.49
C LEU A 48 -6.26 -4.30 3.39
N ILE A 49 -5.91 -3.05 3.11
CA ILE A 49 -6.45 -1.88 3.80
C ILE A 49 -7.21 -1.04 2.79
N LEU A 50 -8.53 -0.92 2.97
CA LEU A 50 -9.41 -0.12 2.12
C LEU A 50 -9.67 1.25 2.76
N GLU A 51 -9.81 2.29 1.94
CA GLU A 51 -10.16 3.64 2.42
C GLU A 51 -11.66 3.83 2.67
N ARG A 52 -12.47 2.91 2.17
CA ARG A 52 -13.92 2.85 2.37
C ARG A 52 -14.40 1.42 2.43
N GLU A 53 -15.55 1.22 3.05
CA GLU A 53 -16.23 -0.07 3.04
C GLU A 53 -16.75 -0.39 1.62
N LEU A 54 -16.60 -1.65 1.23
CA LEU A 54 -17.13 -2.21 -0.01
C LEU A 54 -18.25 -3.20 0.33
N GLU A 55 -19.20 -3.37 -0.58
CA GLU A 55 -20.17 -4.45 -0.44
C GLU A 55 -19.47 -5.81 -0.53
N GLU A 56 -20.03 -6.84 0.11
CA GLU A 56 -19.42 -8.18 0.16
C GLU A 56 -19.07 -8.72 -1.24
N ALA A 57 -20.00 -8.58 -2.20
CA ALA A 57 -19.78 -9.01 -3.58
C ALA A 57 -18.68 -8.23 -4.31
N GLU A 58 -18.46 -6.97 -3.93
CA GLU A 58 -17.37 -6.15 -4.45
C GLU A 58 -16.03 -6.55 -3.82
N LEU A 59 -16.01 -6.75 -2.51
CA LEU A 59 -14.84 -7.21 -1.79
C LEU A 59 -14.36 -8.58 -2.28
N THR A 60 -15.25 -9.54 -2.46
CA THR A 60 -14.91 -10.87 -2.98
C THR A 60 -14.25 -10.78 -4.35
N LYS A 61 -14.81 -9.99 -5.27
CA LYS A 61 -14.24 -9.80 -6.61
C LYS A 61 -12.87 -9.14 -6.57
N LEU A 62 -12.67 -8.17 -5.68
CA LEU A 62 -11.37 -7.54 -5.50
C LEU A 62 -10.31 -8.55 -5.02
N ILE A 63 -10.67 -9.42 -4.08
CA ILE A 63 -9.77 -10.48 -3.57
C ILE A 63 -9.45 -11.50 -4.66
N GLU A 64 -10.45 -11.92 -5.44
CA GLU A 64 -10.25 -12.82 -6.60
C GLU A 64 -9.29 -12.20 -7.62
N GLN A 65 -9.49 -10.92 -7.95
CA GLN A 65 -8.63 -10.22 -8.89
C GLN A 65 -7.20 -10.07 -8.36
N ILE A 66 -7.02 -9.81 -7.06
CA ILE A 66 -5.69 -9.79 -6.42
C ILE A 66 -5.01 -11.16 -6.54
N ASP A 67 -5.74 -12.25 -6.30
CA ASP A 67 -5.20 -13.59 -6.40
C ASP A 67 -4.76 -13.91 -7.83
N GLU A 68 -5.57 -13.54 -8.83
CA GLU A 68 -5.27 -13.75 -10.25
C GLU A 68 -4.12 -12.88 -10.76
N ASP A 69 -4.17 -11.57 -10.52
CA ASP A 69 -3.25 -10.61 -11.12
C ASP A 69 -1.90 -10.55 -10.39
N LEU A 70 -1.88 -10.77 -9.06
CA LEU A 70 -0.70 -10.53 -8.23
C LEU A 70 -0.11 -11.81 -7.62
N VAL A 71 -0.94 -12.75 -7.17
CA VAL A 71 -0.46 -13.95 -6.46
C VAL A 71 -0.15 -15.07 -7.45
N LEU A 72 -1.06 -15.40 -8.35
CA LEU A 72 -0.88 -16.44 -9.38
C LEU A 72 0.16 -16.06 -10.44
N SER A 73 0.38 -14.77 -10.65
CA SER A 73 1.41 -14.27 -11.56
C SER A 73 2.82 -14.28 -10.96
N ALA A 74 2.95 -14.54 -9.65
CA ALA A 74 4.24 -14.62 -8.97
C ALA A 74 4.89 -15.99 -9.19
N ASP A 75 6.20 -16.02 -9.46
CA ASP A 75 7.01 -17.24 -9.63
C ASP A 75 7.27 -18.01 -8.32
N MET A 76 6.42 -17.84 -7.29
CA MET A 76 6.59 -18.46 -5.98
C MET A 76 5.56 -19.57 -5.74
N PRO A 77 5.97 -20.74 -5.24
CA PRO A 77 5.04 -21.82 -4.93
C PRO A 77 4.05 -21.38 -3.83
N ARG A 78 2.77 -21.68 -4.03
CA ARG A 78 1.72 -21.38 -3.04
C ARG A 78 0.67 -22.48 -3.00
N ASP A 79 0.30 -22.89 -1.78
CA ASP A 79 -0.81 -23.81 -1.54
C ASP A 79 -2.09 -23.08 -1.11
N ASP A 80 -1.95 -21.88 -0.52
CA ASP A 80 -3.06 -21.10 0.03
C ASP A 80 -2.80 -19.58 -0.07
N PHE A 81 -3.89 -18.80 -0.13
CA PHE A 81 -3.86 -17.33 -0.09
C PHE A 81 -4.77 -16.82 1.04
N LEU A 82 -4.14 -16.26 2.07
CA LEU A 82 -4.79 -15.79 3.28
C LEU A 82 -4.83 -14.27 3.29
N VAL A 83 -6.03 -13.68 3.24
CA VAL A 83 -6.22 -12.22 3.25
C VAL A 83 -6.89 -11.76 4.54
N SER A 84 -6.30 -10.77 5.19
CA SER A 84 -6.95 -9.98 6.23
C SER A 84 -7.35 -8.62 5.67
N VAL A 85 -8.62 -8.23 5.86
CA VAL A 85 -9.18 -6.99 5.32
C VAL A 85 -9.48 -6.01 6.44
N TYR A 86 -9.03 -4.77 6.27
CA TYR A 86 -9.26 -3.66 7.17
C TYR A 86 -9.84 -2.47 6.40
N VAL A 87 -10.64 -1.66 7.07
CA VAL A 87 -11.03 -0.33 6.57
C VAL A 87 -10.34 0.72 7.44
N GLY A 88 -9.61 1.63 6.80
CA GLY A 88 -8.82 2.65 7.45
C GLY A 88 -8.89 3.98 6.70
N ARG A 89 -8.16 4.98 7.19
CA ARG A 89 -7.99 6.26 6.51
C ARG A 89 -6.50 6.55 6.36
N ASP A 90 -6.11 7.16 5.23
CA ASP A 90 -4.79 7.76 5.13
C ASP A 90 -4.70 8.96 6.08
N VAL A 91 -3.68 8.96 6.93
CA VAL A 91 -3.44 10.00 7.94
C VAL A 91 -2.19 10.82 7.66
N GLY A 92 -1.36 10.40 6.71
CA GLY A 92 -0.08 11.02 6.40
C GLY A 92 1.04 10.01 6.14
N PHE A 93 2.07 10.49 5.43
CA PHE A 93 3.28 9.76 5.13
C PHE A 93 4.44 10.32 5.95
N TYR A 94 5.17 9.44 6.64
CA TYR A 94 6.29 9.80 7.50
C TYR A 94 7.53 9.05 7.01
N SER A 95 8.64 9.78 6.85
CA SER A 95 9.93 9.24 6.44
C SER A 95 11.04 9.80 7.32
N ASP A 96 12.20 9.14 7.34
CA ASP A 96 13.37 9.65 8.09
C ASP A 96 13.77 11.06 7.62
N GLU A 97 13.61 11.37 6.33
CA GLU A 97 13.85 12.71 5.77
C GLU A 97 12.85 13.75 6.30
N TYR A 98 11.59 13.37 6.48
CA TYR A 98 10.57 14.25 7.07
C TYR A 98 10.98 14.72 8.47
N PHE A 99 11.60 13.83 9.26
CA PHE A 99 12.07 14.15 10.61
C PHE A 99 13.45 14.83 10.65
N ALA A 100 14.30 14.60 9.64
CA ALA A 100 15.63 15.21 9.58
C ALA A 100 15.58 16.75 9.40
N GLY A 101 14.56 17.28 8.72
CA GLY A 101 14.41 18.72 8.47
C GLY A 101 13.99 19.58 9.69
N GLU A 102 13.52 18.97 10.78
CA GLU A 102 13.16 19.69 12.02
C GLU A 102 14.34 19.87 12.98
N GLY A 103 15.44 19.11 12.83
CA GLY A 103 16.61 19.16 13.69
C GLY A 103 17.62 20.28 13.38
N GLU A 104 17.64 20.79 12.14
CA GLU A 104 18.64 21.80 11.71
C GLU A 104 18.16 23.26 11.85
N ARG A 105 16.87 23.51 12.11
CA ARG A 105 16.34 24.88 12.29
C ARG A 105 16.60 25.49 13.68
N GLY A 106 17.20 24.74 14.60
CA GLY A 106 17.43 25.16 15.99
C GLY A 106 18.85 25.57 16.35
N ALA A 107 19.80 25.56 15.40
CA ALA A 107 21.23 25.66 15.70
C ALA A 107 21.96 26.86 15.07
N ASP A 108 21.25 27.92 14.63
CA ASP A 108 21.90 29.08 13.99
C ASP A 108 21.34 30.45 14.44
N LEU A 109 20.92 30.58 15.70
CA LEU A 109 20.54 31.88 16.28
C LEU A 109 20.96 31.99 17.74
N SER A 110 22.25 31.88 18.03
CA SER A 110 22.82 32.45 19.24
C SER A 110 24.30 32.75 19.04
N ASP A 111 24.65 34.00 19.32
CA ASP A 111 25.99 34.51 19.63
C ASP A 111 26.78 35.17 18.49
N GLU A 112 26.27 36.28 17.93
CA GLU A 112 27.10 37.44 17.55
C GLU A 112 26.33 38.76 17.72
N ASP A 113 25.90 39.07 18.96
CA ASP A 113 25.53 40.44 19.36
C ASP A 113 25.76 40.63 20.87
N GLU A 114 27.03 40.72 21.28
CA GLU A 114 27.40 41.45 22.50
C GLU A 114 28.70 42.24 22.29
N VAL A 115 28.50 43.55 22.11
CA VAL A 115 29.32 44.74 22.48
C VAL A 115 30.76 44.93 21.96
#